data_AF-A0A971DZT5-F1
#
_entry.id   AF-A0A971DZT5-F1
#
_cell.length_a   1.000
_cell.length_b   1.000
_cell.length_c   1.000
_cell.angle_alpha   90.00
_cell.angle_beta   90.00
_cell.angle_gamma   90.00
#
_symmetry.space_group_name_H-M   'P 1'
#
loop_
_entity.id
_entity.type
_entity.pdbx_description
1 polymer ?
#
loop_
_entity_poly.entity_id
_entity_poly.type
_entity_poly.pdbx_seq_one_letter_code
_entity_poly.pdbx_strand_id
1 'polypeptide(L)'
;MKKIYDWISCNRLIGCVIAFIYYLLIVLPHEQVGLAVVYLFKTKSRLFYQNTIMISGVLLLVILVAFLIPKIIGHPYRKRILTGMAITLGLMMASFKLLLVHNVEMIHFAQYFSLCLFIYPLVRNLNRTFIISTLAGFFDELYQYLILAPQRTDYFDFNDIFLNELGTALGVLFLFSIGFSTISRPKWYHTSEFFVFAAIFLSLVIMYCIGEFSYFMPTDGTSPIFVLIKKEYPGFFTVISHLNVRFHVLKPLPGSLLITCTAIFYILLFGTERKKSDA
;
A
#
# COMPACT_ATOMS: atom_id res chain seq x y z
N MET A 1 0.16 -19.83 15.05
CA MET A 1 0.71 -19.01 13.93
C MET A 1 2.10 -19.46 13.51
N LYS A 2 3.12 -19.47 14.37
CA LYS A 2 4.51 -19.81 13.98
C LYS A 2 4.63 -21.11 13.16
N LYS A 3 4.02 -22.21 13.61
CA LYS A 3 3.99 -23.50 12.86
C LYS A 3 3.50 -23.39 11.41
N ILE A 4 2.46 -22.59 11.15
CA ILE A 4 1.93 -22.40 9.78
C ILE A 4 2.94 -21.62 8.94
N TYR A 5 3.53 -20.57 9.50
CA TYR A 5 4.56 -19.79 8.82
C TYR A 5 5.80 -20.65 8.52
N ASP A 6 6.19 -21.51 9.46
CA ASP A 6 7.28 -22.49 9.33
C ASP A 6 6.98 -23.47 8.21
N TRP A 7 5.78 -24.03 8.18
CA TRP A 7 5.34 -24.90 7.10
C TRP A 7 5.35 -24.21 5.72
N ILE A 8 4.80 -22.99 5.60
CA ILE A 8 4.80 -22.24 4.32
C ILE A 8 6.24 -21.94 3.90
N SER A 9 7.13 -21.60 4.83
CA SER A 9 8.53 -21.30 4.51
C SER A 9 9.32 -22.51 4.02
N CYS A 10 8.92 -23.72 4.42
CA CYS A 10 9.44 -24.98 3.89
C CYS A 10 8.81 -25.32 2.52
N ASN A 11 7.56 -24.89 2.28
CA ASN A 11 6.80 -25.14 1.05
C ASN A 11 6.64 -23.85 0.22
N ARG A 12 7.76 -23.20 -0.12
CA ARG A 12 7.76 -21.86 -0.72
C ARG A 12 6.94 -21.76 -2.00
N LEU A 13 6.95 -22.78 -2.86
CA LEU A 13 6.15 -22.79 -4.09
C LEU A 13 4.66 -22.65 -3.78
N ILE A 14 4.14 -23.42 -2.82
CA ILE A 14 2.74 -23.36 -2.39
C ILE A 14 2.44 -21.97 -1.82
N GLY A 15 3.32 -21.44 -0.97
CA GLY A 15 3.14 -20.11 -0.43
C GLY A 15 3.15 -19.01 -1.50
N CYS A 16 4.02 -19.10 -2.52
CA CYS A 16 4.05 -18.19 -3.65
C CYS A 16 2.74 -18.25 -4.44
N VAL A 17 2.22 -19.45 -4.71
CA VAL A 17 0.94 -19.64 -5.40
C VAL A 17 -0.20 -19.03 -4.59
N ILE A 18 -0.26 -19.26 -3.27
CA ILE A 18 -1.29 -18.68 -2.40
C ILE A 18 -1.21 -17.15 -2.40
N ALA A 19 -0.01 -16.59 -2.22
CA ALA A 19 0.19 -15.14 -2.21
C ALA A 19 -0.18 -14.51 -3.56
N PHE A 20 0.17 -15.17 -4.67
CA PHE A 20 -0.15 -14.72 -6.02
C PHE A 20 -1.65 -14.78 -6.30
N ILE A 21 -2.32 -15.89 -5.95
CA ILE A 21 -3.79 -15.99 -6.06
C ILE A 21 -4.47 -14.89 -5.24
N TYR A 22 -4.03 -14.69 -3.99
CA TYR A 22 -4.56 -13.61 -3.15
C TYR A 22 -4.36 -12.24 -3.81
N TYR A 23 -3.18 -11.97 -4.37
CA TYR A 23 -2.90 -10.73 -5.08
C TYR A 23 -3.83 -10.53 -6.29
N LEU A 24 -4.02 -11.56 -7.12
CA LEU A 24 -4.95 -11.49 -8.25
C LEU A 24 -6.40 -11.24 -7.79
N LEU A 25 -6.81 -11.83 -6.66
CA LEU A 25 -8.14 -11.64 -6.10
C LEU A 25 -8.38 -10.23 -5.54
N ILE A 26 -7.34 -9.45 -5.24
CA ILE A 26 -7.50 -8.05 -4.83
C ILE A 26 -7.38 -7.08 -6.02
N VAL A 27 -6.51 -7.36 -6.98
CA VAL A 27 -6.22 -6.47 -8.13
C VAL A 27 -7.23 -6.62 -9.27
N LEU A 28 -7.52 -7.86 -9.70
CA LEU A 28 -8.37 -8.07 -10.88
C LEU A 28 -9.82 -7.59 -10.68
N PRO A 29 -10.46 -7.83 -9.52
CA PRO A 29 -11.85 -7.42 -9.33
C PRO A 29 -11.99 -5.99 -8.78
N HIS A 30 -10.96 -5.14 -8.85
CA HIS A 30 -10.94 -3.82 -8.21
C HIS A 30 -12.20 -2.99 -8.52
N GLU A 31 -12.57 -2.86 -9.80
CA GLU A 31 -13.79 -2.16 -10.22
C GLU A 31 -15.07 -2.92 -9.83
N GLN A 32 -15.05 -4.25 -9.96
CA GLN A 32 -16.21 -5.12 -9.69
C GLN A 32 -16.59 -5.08 -8.21
N VAL A 33 -15.63 -4.98 -7.30
CA VAL A 33 -15.89 -4.79 -5.86
C VAL A 33 -16.55 -3.44 -5.62
N GLY A 34 -16.06 -2.37 -6.23
CA GLY A 34 -16.70 -1.04 -6.17
C GLY A 34 -18.16 -1.07 -6.66
N LEU A 35 -18.41 -1.69 -7.81
CA LEU A 35 -19.75 -1.85 -8.38
C LEU A 35 -20.65 -2.75 -7.53
N ALA A 36 -20.13 -3.85 -6.99
CA ALA A 36 -20.87 -4.75 -6.11
C ALA A 36 -21.31 -4.05 -4.81
N VAL A 37 -20.43 -3.22 -4.26
CA VAL A 37 -20.74 -2.40 -3.09
C VAL A 37 -21.81 -1.36 -3.44
N VAL A 38 -21.68 -0.63 -4.54
CA VAL A 38 -22.72 0.31 -5.01
C VAL A 38 -24.06 -0.41 -5.19
N TYR A 39 -24.06 -1.60 -5.79
CA TYR A 39 -25.26 -2.41 -5.98
C TYR A 39 -25.91 -2.83 -4.65
N LEU A 40 -25.11 -3.25 -3.66
CA LEU A 40 -25.58 -3.63 -2.33
C LEU A 40 -26.30 -2.46 -1.62
N PHE A 41 -25.81 -1.23 -1.83
CA PHE A 41 -26.37 -0.03 -1.23
C PHE A 41 -27.30 0.77 -2.14
N LYS A 42 -27.74 0.22 -3.28
CA LYS A 42 -28.54 0.95 -4.30
C LYS A 42 -29.83 1.58 -3.77
N THR A 43 -30.42 1.01 -2.71
CA THR A 43 -31.66 1.50 -2.07
C THR A 43 -31.41 2.42 -0.87
N LYS A 44 -30.15 2.67 -0.51
CA LYS A 44 -29.75 3.46 0.64
C LYS A 44 -29.14 4.79 0.19
N SER A 45 -29.18 5.79 1.08
CA SER A 45 -28.52 7.06 0.80
C SER A 45 -27.00 6.89 0.78
N ARG A 46 -26.31 7.73 0.01
CA ARG A 46 -24.84 7.75 -0.05
C ARG A 46 -24.20 8.00 1.32
N LEU A 47 -24.82 8.85 2.14
CA LEU A 47 -24.38 9.10 3.51
C LEU A 47 -24.47 7.84 4.39
N PHE A 48 -25.55 7.07 4.27
CA PHE A 48 -25.69 5.79 4.99
C PHE A 48 -24.59 4.81 4.59
N TYR A 49 -24.34 4.67 3.28
CA TYR A 49 -23.25 3.86 2.74
C TYR A 49 -21.88 4.27 3.28
N GLN A 50 -21.52 5.56 3.14
CA GLN A 50 -20.23 6.09 3.60
C GLN A 50 -20.03 5.87 5.10
N ASN A 51 -21.06 6.15 5.91
CA ASN A 51 -21.00 5.93 7.36
C ASN A 51 -20.86 4.45 7.73
N THR A 52 -21.56 3.56 7.02
CA THR A 52 -21.49 2.11 7.28
C THR A 52 -20.07 1.61 7.07
N ILE A 53 -19.46 1.92 5.92
CA ILE A 53 -18.08 1.50 5.61
C ILE A 53 -17.08 2.08 6.62
N MET A 54 -17.21 3.37 6.95
CA MET A 54 -16.34 4.02 7.92
C MET A 54 -16.45 3.36 9.31
N ILE A 55 -17.67 3.14 9.81
CA ILE A 55 -17.91 2.52 11.12
C ILE A 55 -17.35 1.09 11.13
N SER A 56 -17.60 0.30 10.07
CA SER A 56 -17.06 -1.06 9.96
C SER A 56 -15.53 -1.09 9.98
N GLY A 57 -14.87 -0.20 9.23
CA GLY A 57 -13.41 -0.14 9.21
C GLY A 57 -12.81 0.36 10.53
N VAL A 58 -13.43 1.36 11.17
CA VAL A 58 -13.03 1.82 12.52
C VAL A 58 -13.19 0.70 13.54
N LEU A 59 -14.31 -0.03 13.51
CA LEU A 59 -14.54 -1.16 14.41
C LEU A 59 -13.48 -2.25 14.24
N LEU A 60 -13.17 -2.63 12.99
CA LEU A 60 -12.12 -3.61 12.69
C LEU A 60 -10.75 -3.14 13.21
N LEU A 61 -10.44 -1.86 13.03
CA LEU A 61 -9.19 -1.26 13.52
C LEU A 61 -9.12 -1.26 15.04
N VAL A 62 -10.22 -0.93 15.74
CA VAL A 62 -10.31 -0.99 17.20
C VAL A 62 -10.10 -2.42 17.70
N ILE A 63 -10.75 -3.41 17.07
CA ILE A 63 -10.57 -4.83 17.40
C ILE A 63 -9.11 -5.25 17.22
N LEU A 64 -8.49 -4.86 16.10
CA LEU A 64 -7.08 -5.15 15.82
C LEU A 64 -6.15 -4.55 16.88
N VAL A 65 -6.32 -3.26 17.20
CA VAL A 65 -5.51 -2.57 18.21
C VAL A 65 -5.71 -3.22 19.58
N ALA A 66 -6.96 -3.48 19.98
CA ALA A 66 -7.27 -4.13 21.25
C ALA A 66 -6.62 -5.52 21.36
N PHE A 67 -6.64 -6.31 20.28
CA PHE A 67 -5.94 -7.59 20.20
C PHE A 67 -4.42 -7.45 20.37
N LEU A 68 -3.83 -6.39 19.83
CA LEU A 68 -2.39 -6.15 19.87
C LEU A 68 -1.89 -5.60 21.21
N ILE A 69 -2.69 -4.85 21.97
CA ILE A 69 -2.29 -4.27 23.27
C ILE A 69 -1.53 -5.25 24.17
N PRO A 70 -2.06 -6.44 24.52
CA PRO A 70 -1.34 -7.37 25.40
C PRO A 70 -0.03 -7.87 24.79
N LYS A 71 0.06 -7.97 23.46
CA LYS A 71 1.28 -8.37 22.75
C LYS A 71 2.34 -7.27 22.79
N ILE A 72 1.93 -6.01 22.63
CA ILE A 72 2.80 -4.84 22.63
C ILE A 72 3.36 -4.58 24.03
N ILE A 73 2.54 -4.68 25.09
CA ILE A 73 2.96 -4.40 26.47
C ILE A 73 4.14 -5.29 26.89
N GLY A 74 4.10 -6.58 26.52
CA GLY A 74 5.16 -7.55 26.78
C GLY A 74 6.31 -7.54 25.77
N HIS A 75 6.28 -6.71 24.73
CA HIS A 75 7.28 -6.75 23.66
C HIS A 75 8.54 -5.95 24.03
N PRO A 76 9.76 -6.49 23.82
CA PRO A 76 11.01 -5.79 24.13
C PRO A 76 11.15 -4.47 23.34
N TYR A 77 10.55 -4.39 22.15
CA TYR A 77 10.56 -3.21 21.30
C TYR A 77 9.27 -2.38 21.35
N ARG A 78 8.51 -2.43 22.46
CA ARG A 78 7.21 -1.75 22.59
C ARG A 78 7.20 -0.29 22.16
N LYS A 79 8.25 0.49 22.49
CA LYS A 79 8.34 1.91 22.10
C LYS A 79 8.35 2.08 20.59
N ARG A 80 9.10 1.24 19.87
CA ARG A 80 9.17 1.27 18.40
C ARG A 80 7.83 0.90 17.78
N ILE A 81 7.19 -0.14 18.31
CA ILE A 81 5.86 -0.55 17.83
C ILE A 81 4.84 0.56 18.06
N LEU A 82 4.80 1.16 19.26
CA LEU A 82 3.87 2.24 19.58
C LEU A 82 4.11 3.47 18.72
N THR A 83 5.37 3.87 18.49
CA THR A 83 5.72 4.96 17.58
C THR A 83 5.28 4.66 16.15
N GLY A 84 5.58 3.45 15.64
CA GLY A 84 5.15 3.03 14.31
C GLY A 84 3.63 3.02 14.17
N MET A 85 2.91 2.47 15.15
CA MET A 85 1.44 2.47 15.19
C MET A 85 0.88 3.89 15.23
N ALA A 86 1.39 4.76 16.12
CA ALA A 86 0.92 6.14 16.22
C ALA A 86 1.10 6.90 14.90
N ILE A 87 2.25 6.74 14.24
CA ILE A 87 2.53 7.35 12.93
C ILE A 87 1.63 6.74 11.85
N THR A 88 1.48 5.42 11.79
CA THR A 88 0.59 4.75 10.82
C THR A 88 -0.84 5.26 10.96
N LEU A 89 -1.38 5.23 12.18
CA LEU A 89 -2.76 5.65 12.45
C LEU A 89 -2.95 7.14 12.15
N GLY A 90 -1.98 7.99 12.51
CA GLY A 90 -2.00 9.41 12.17
C GLY A 90 -2.03 9.65 10.65
N LEU A 91 -1.19 8.94 9.89
CA LEU A 91 -1.16 9.02 8.42
C LEU A 91 -2.43 8.46 7.79
N MET A 92 -3.00 7.37 8.33
CA MET A 92 -4.29 6.82 7.87
C MET A 92 -5.42 7.82 8.12
N MET A 93 -5.48 8.45 9.29
CA MET A 93 -6.46 9.50 9.60
C MET A 93 -6.30 10.72 8.69
N ALA A 94 -5.06 11.16 8.43
CA ALA A 94 -4.79 12.25 7.51
C ALA A 94 -5.23 11.88 6.08
N SER A 95 -4.90 10.68 5.62
CA SER A 95 -5.28 10.17 4.30
C SER A 95 -6.80 10.05 4.15
N PHE A 96 -7.50 9.59 5.20
CA PHE A 96 -8.96 9.55 5.24
C PHE A 96 -9.61 10.92 5.05
N LYS A 97 -8.98 11.98 5.59
CA LYS A 97 -9.49 13.35 5.49
C LYS A 97 -9.06 14.08 4.23
N LEU A 98 -7.91 13.74 3.68
CA LEU A 98 -7.27 14.51 2.61
C LEU A 98 -7.28 13.80 1.27
N LEU A 99 -7.12 12.48 1.22
CA LEU A 99 -6.83 11.75 -0.03
C LEU A 99 -8.01 10.94 -0.53
N LEU A 100 -8.84 10.39 0.36
CA LEU A 100 -9.95 9.52 -0.04
C LEU A 100 -11.08 10.30 -0.73
N VAL A 101 -11.54 9.77 -1.85
CA VAL A 101 -12.75 10.24 -2.54
C VAL A 101 -13.97 9.51 -2.00
N HIS A 102 -13.83 8.21 -1.73
CA HIS A 102 -14.88 7.36 -1.18
C HIS A 102 -14.38 6.53 0.00
N ASN A 103 -15.20 6.41 1.04
CA ASN A 103 -14.82 5.61 2.23
C ASN A 103 -14.52 4.13 1.93
N VAL A 104 -14.99 3.59 0.79
CA VAL A 104 -14.65 2.21 0.37
C VAL A 104 -13.19 2.03 0.02
N GLU A 105 -12.48 3.11 -0.36
CA GLU A 105 -11.03 3.10 -0.58
C GLU A 105 -10.25 2.78 0.71
N MET A 106 -10.89 2.78 1.88
CA MET A 106 -10.29 2.19 3.09
C MET A 106 -9.96 0.70 2.94
N ILE A 107 -10.53 0.01 1.95
CA ILE A 107 -10.27 -1.40 1.67
C ILE A 107 -8.79 -1.66 1.33
N HIS A 108 -8.10 -0.67 0.74
CA HIS A 108 -6.67 -0.71 0.45
C HIS A 108 -5.87 -1.05 1.72
N PHE A 109 -6.23 -0.45 2.86
CA PHE A 109 -5.58 -0.75 4.14
C PHE A 109 -5.69 -2.23 4.52
N ALA A 110 -6.88 -2.82 4.37
CA ALA A 110 -7.14 -4.21 4.74
C ALA A 110 -6.54 -5.21 3.74
N GLN A 111 -6.58 -4.90 2.44
CA GLN A 111 -6.04 -5.74 1.38
C GLN A 111 -4.52 -5.89 1.53
N TYR A 112 -3.81 -4.79 1.72
CA TYR A 112 -2.35 -4.79 1.83
C TYR A 112 -1.84 -5.18 3.22
N PHE A 113 -2.64 -4.93 4.28
CA PHE A 113 -2.41 -5.56 5.59
C PHE A 113 -2.36 -7.08 5.47
N SER A 114 -3.35 -7.66 4.78
CA SER A 114 -3.49 -9.10 4.65
C SER A 114 -2.43 -9.69 3.71
N LEU A 115 -2.04 -8.96 2.65
CA LEU A 115 -0.95 -9.34 1.75
C LEU A 115 0.36 -9.61 2.53
N CYS A 116 0.69 -8.75 3.51
CA CYS A 116 1.86 -8.95 4.37
C CYS A 116 1.87 -10.31 5.08
N LEU A 117 0.69 -10.83 5.46
CA LEU A 117 0.57 -12.12 6.14
C LEU A 117 0.97 -13.29 5.23
N PHE A 118 0.74 -13.16 3.92
CA PHE A 118 1.12 -14.15 2.90
C PHE A 118 2.57 -13.99 2.43
N ILE A 119 3.06 -12.76 2.32
CA ILE A 119 4.43 -12.48 1.86
C ILE A 119 5.48 -12.80 2.94
N TYR A 120 5.22 -12.44 4.20
CA TYR A 120 6.20 -12.66 5.27
C TYR A 120 6.70 -14.11 5.42
N PRO A 121 5.87 -15.18 5.40
CA PRO A 121 6.39 -16.54 5.53
C PRO A 121 7.35 -16.94 4.39
N LEU A 122 7.26 -16.31 3.21
CA LEU A 122 8.14 -16.56 2.07
C LEU A 122 9.52 -15.93 2.25
N VAL A 123 9.58 -14.71 2.79
CA VAL A 123 10.81 -13.92 2.88
C VAL A 123 11.44 -13.85 4.27
N ARG A 124 10.65 -14.13 5.32
CA ARG A 124 11.04 -14.11 6.74
C ARG A 124 11.79 -12.83 7.16
N ASN A 125 11.33 -11.71 6.64
CA ASN A 125 11.99 -10.43 6.81
C ASN A 125 10.95 -9.31 6.71
N LEU A 126 10.80 -8.52 7.77
CA LEU A 126 9.73 -7.52 7.84
C LEU A 126 9.91 -6.43 6.78
N ASN A 127 11.12 -5.88 6.60
CA ASN A 127 11.30 -4.82 5.61
C ASN A 127 11.30 -5.35 4.17
N ARG A 128 11.61 -6.64 3.90
CA ARG A 128 11.33 -7.22 2.56
C ARG A 128 9.84 -7.39 2.33
N THR A 129 9.11 -7.84 3.35
CA THR A 129 7.65 -7.95 3.30
C THR A 129 7.03 -6.59 3.00
N PHE A 130 7.51 -5.54 3.66
CA PHE A 130 7.12 -4.16 3.40
C PHE A 130 7.40 -3.77 1.95
N ILE A 131 8.65 -3.86 1.49
CA ILE A 131 9.04 -3.45 0.12
C ILE A 131 8.23 -4.20 -0.95
N ILE A 132 8.11 -5.52 -0.83
CA ILE A 132 7.39 -6.35 -1.81
C ILE A 132 5.90 -6.00 -1.83
N SER A 133 5.27 -5.80 -0.66
CA SER A 133 3.84 -5.50 -0.60
C SER A 133 3.55 -4.06 -1.07
N THR A 134 4.44 -3.10 -0.79
CA THR A 134 4.36 -1.74 -1.35
C THR A 134 4.52 -1.75 -2.87
N LEU A 135 5.48 -2.53 -3.40
CA LEU A 135 5.63 -2.70 -4.86
C LEU A 135 4.40 -3.36 -5.49
N ALA A 136 3.81 -4.36 -4.83
CA ALA A 136 2.54 -4.94 -5.26
C ALA A 136 1.40 -3.88 -5.27
N GLY A 137 1.45 -2.90 -4.36
CA GLY A 137 0.57 -1.73 -4.33
C GLY A 137 0.74 -0.80 -5.51
N PHE A 138 2.00 -0.56 -5.90
CA PHE A 138 2.33 0.20 -7.10
C PHE A 138 1.84 -0.51 -8.37
N PHE A 139 2.03 -1.83 -8.48
CA PHE A 139 1.61 -2.59 -9.66
C PHE A 139 0.09 -2.76 -9.78
N ASP A 140 -0.64 -2.73 -8.67
CA ASP A 140 -2.10 -2.67 -8.66
C ASP A 140 -2.60 -1.38 -9.34
N GLU A 141 -2.08 -0.24 -8.90
CA GLU A 141 -2.42 1.05 -9.53
C GLU A 141 -1.93 1.13 -10.99
N LEU A 142 -0.77 0.54 -11.30
CA LEU A 142 -0.29 0.45 -12.68
C LEU A 142 -1.23 -0.36 -13.58
N TYR A 143 -1.74 -1.48 -13.08
CA TYR A 143 -2.74 -2.29 -13.78
C TYR A 143 -4.04 -1.51 -13.97
N GLN A 144 -4.51 -0.82 -12.93
CA GLN A 144 -5.71 0.01 -13.01
C GLN A 144 -5.57 1.12 -14.06
N TYR A 145 -4.43 1.83 -14.02
CA TYR A 145 -4.13 2.94 -14.91
C TYR A 145 -3.97 2.52 -16.37
N LEU A 146 -3.24 1.42 -16.64
CA LEU A 146 -2.94 0.98 -18.01
C LEU A 146 -4.03 0.10 -18.64
N ILE A 147 -4.66 -0.77 -17.86
CA ILE A 147 -5.50 -1.86 -18.38
C ILE A 147 -6.97 -1.65 -18.03
N LEU A 148 -7.30 -1.40 -16.77
CA LEU A 148 -8.70 -1.39 -16.32
C LEU A 148 -9.45 -0.11 -16.73
N ALA A 149 -8.79 1.03 -16.68
CA ALA A 149 -9.43 2.33 -16.88
C ALA A 149 -8.57 3.36 -17.65
N PRO A 150 -7.86 3.00 -18.73
CA PRO A 150 -6.90 3.88 -19.40
C PRO A 150 -7.50 5.18 -19.94
N GLN A 151 -8.80 5.22 -20.26
CA GLN A 151 -9.48 6.42 -20.76
C GLN A 151 -10.30 7.15 -19.68
N ARG A 152 -10.46 6.55 -18.49
CA ARG A 152 -11.26 7.10 -17.39
C ARG A 152 -10.40 7.71 -16.28
N THR A 153 -9.14 7.30 -16.17
CA THR A 153 -8.19 7.84 -15.20
C THR A 153 -7.55 9.12 -15.75
N ASP A 154 -7.63 10.20 -14.97
CA ASP A 154 -7.07 11.51 -15.32
C ASP A 154 -5.57 11.64 -14.97
N TYR A 155 -5.05 10.75 -14.13
CA TYR A 155 -3.67 10.73 -13.64
C TYR A 155 -3.34 9.33 -13.09
N PHE A 156 -2.06 9.07 -12.86
CA PHE A 156 -1.60 7.87 -12.15
C PHE A 156 -1.78 8.09 -10.64
N ASP A 157 -2.59 7.26 -9.96
CA ASP A 157 -3.10 7.60 -8.62
C ASP A 157 -2.10 7.30 -7.49
N PHE A 158 -1.26 8.28 -7.18
CA PHE A 158 -0.34 8.21 -6.03
C PHE A 158 -1.07 8.17 -4.68
N ASN A 159 -2.35 8.55 -4.60
CA ASN A 159 -3.11 8.39 -3.36
C ASN A 159 -3.23 6.90 -3.05
N ASP A 160 -3.71 6.10 -3.99
CA ASP A 160 -3.95 4.67 -3.80
C ASP A 160 -2.67 3.89 -3.50
N ILE A 161 -1.55 4.25 -4.16
CA ILE A 161 -0.23 3.67 -3.84
C ILE A 161 0.16 3.95 -2.40
N PHE A 162 -0.08 5.17 -1.91
CA PHE A 162 0.21 5.53 -0.53
C PHE A 162 -0.74 4.82 0.45
N LEU A 163 -2.03 4.67 0.13
CA LEU A 163 -2.98 3.90 0.93
C LEU A 163 -2.55 2.42 1.05
N ASN A 164 -2.10 1.83 -0.06
CA ASN A 164 -1.54 0.47 -0.13
C ASN A 164 -0.30 0.33 0.77
N GLU A 165 0.59 1.32 0.76
CA GLU A 165 1.74 1.36 1.64
C GLU A 165 1.34 1.47 3.13
N LEU A 166 0.33 2.25 3.48
CA LEU A 166 -0.17 2.34 4.86
C LEU A 166 -0.81 1.02 5.34
N GLY A 167 -1.53 0.31 4.46
CA GLY A 167 -2.00 -1.05 4.74
C GLY A 167 -0.84 -2.01 4.98
N THR A 168 0.18 -1.93 4.12
CA THR A 168 1.42 -2.70 4.25
C THR A 168 2.13 -2.42 5.58
N ALA A 169 2.26 -1.14 5.96
CA ALA A 169 2.84 -0.68 7.22
C ALA A 169 2.12 -1.29 8.43
N LEU A 170 0.79 -1.25 8.43
CA LEU A 170 -0.03 -1.86 9.48
C LEU A 170 0.19 -3.38 9.55
N GLY A 171 0.28 -4.05 8.39
CA GLY A 171 0.53 -5.50 8.30
C GLY A 171 1.89 -5.91 8.89
N VAL A 172 2.96 -5.19 8.56
CA VAL A 172 4.29 -5.49 9.12
C VAL A 172 4.41 -5.10 10.59
N LEU A 173 3.73 -4.04 11.04
CA LEU A 173 3.63 -3.71 12.47
C LEU A 173 2.88 -4.77 13.26
N PHE A 174 1.82 -5.35 12.70
CA PHE A 174 1.11 -6.48 13.29
C PHE A 174 2.04 -7.69 13.44
N LEU A 175 2.75 -8.06 12.38
CA LEU A 175 3.73 -9.15 12.40
C LEU A 175 4.83 -8.90 13.44
N PHE A 176 5.35 -7.67 13.52
CA PHE A 176 6.35 -7.29 14.51
C PHE A 176 5.80 -7.40 15.93
N SER A 177 4.56 -6.92 16.15
CA SER A 177 3.91 -6.93 17.47
C SER A 177 3.67 -8.33 18.02
N ILE A 178 3.42 -9.32 17.16
CA ILE A 178 3.23 -10.72 17.56
C ILE A 178 4.55 -11.52 17.64
N GLY A 179 5.69 -10.84 17.53
CA GLY A 179 7.02 -11.39 17.79
C GLY A 179 7.70 -12.03 16.57
N PHE A 180 7.30 -11.66 15.35
CA PHE A 180 8.11 -11.93 14.16
C PHE A 180 9.19 -10.85 14.00
N SER A 181 10.34 -11.23 13.46
CA SER A 181 11.48 -10.33 13.32
C SER A 181 12.10 -10.38 11.93
N THR A 182 13.12 -9.54 11.73
CA THR A 182 13.93 -9.45 10.51
C THR A 182 15.16 -10.34 10.66
N ILE A 183 15.29 -11.36 9.81
CA ILE A 183 16.54 -12.14 9.73
C ILE A 183 17.66 -11.28 9.15
N SER A 184 18.89 -11.47 9.66
CA SER A 184 20.11 -10.74 9.31
C SER A 184 20.29 -10.57 7.79
N ARG A 185 20.78 -9.40 7.39
CA ARG A 185 20.79 -8.92 6.00
C ARG A 185 22.19 -8.90 5.38
N PRO A 186 22.32 -9.25 4.09
CA PRO A 186 23.43 -8.76 3.27
C PRO A 186 23.31 -7.24 3.06
N LYS A 187 24.39 -6.58 2.61
CA LYS A 187 24.37 -5.13 2.32
C LYS A 187 23.28 -4.80 1.28
N TRP A 188 22.69 -3.61 1.38
CA TRP A 188 21.50 -3.20 0.61
C TRP A 188 21.64 -3.31 -0.92
N TYR A 189 22.84 -3.07 -1.47
CA TYR A 189 23.10 -3.15 -2.91
C TYR A 189 23.34 -4.58 -3.43
N HIS A 190 23.39 -5.58 -2.53
CA HIS A 190 23.47 -6.99 -2.91
C HIS A 190 22.10 -7.68 -2.86
N THR A 191 21.01 -6.94 -2.65
CA THR A 191 19.69 -7.52 -2.52
C THR A 191 18.95 -7.50 -3.86
N SER A 192 18.08 -8.49 -4.09
CA SER A 192 17.25 -8.55 -5.31
C SER A 192 16.37 -7.32 -5.47
N GLU A 193 15.94 -6.72 -4.36
CA GLU A 193 15.15 -5.49 -4.37
C GLU A 193 15.90 -4.33 -5.03
N PHE A 194 17.21 -4.18 -4.75
CA PHE A 194 18.03 -3.14 -5.39
C PHE A 194 18.02 -3.30 -6.92
N PHE A 195 18.22 -4.51 -7.42
CA PHE A 195 18.21 -4.77 -8.86
C PHE A 195 16.82 -4.55 -9.48
N VAL A 196 15.74 -4.89 -8.77
CA VAL A 196 14.37 -4.60 -9.22
C VAL A 196 14.15 -3.09 -9.33
N PHE A 197 14.53 -2.31 -8.31
CA PHE A 197 14.41 -0.84 -8.37
C PHE A 197 15.28 -0.23 -9.46
N ALA A 198 16.53 -0.71 -9.62
CA ALA A 198 17.41 -0.26 -10.69
C ALA A 198 16.84 -0.57 -12.07
N ALA A 199 16.24 -1.75 -12.26
CA ALA A 199 15.58 -2.13 -13.51
C ALA A 199 14.34 -1.27 -13.80
N ILE A 200 13.49 -1.00 -12.80
CA ILE A 200 12.34 -0.09 -12.94
C ILE A 200 12.82 1.31 -13.31
N PHE A 201 13.81 1.85 -12.59
CA PHE A 201 14.37 3.16 -12.87
C PHE A 201 14.95 3.26 -14.27
N LEU A 202 15.77 2.28 -14.68
CA LEU A 202 16.35 2.23 -16.02
C LEU A 202 15.26 2.14 -17.09
N SER A 203 14.21 1.34 -16.86
CA SER A 203 13.08 1.22 -17.78
C SER A 203 12.36 2.56 -17.95
N LEU A 204 12.11 3.31 -16.87
CA LEU A 204 11.50 4.64 -16.93
C LEU A 204 12.39 5.65 -17.67
N VAL A 205 13.71 5.61 -17.46
CA VAL A 205 14.66 6.45 -18.19
C VAL A 205 14.63 6.13 -19.68
N ILE A 206 14.67 4.84 -20.05
CA ILE A 206 14.57 4.42 -21.45
C ILE A 206 13.26 4.90 -22.06
N MET A 207 12.12 4.65 -21.39
CA MET A 207 10.80 5.09 -21.85
C MET A 207 10.73 6.61 -22.03
N TYR A 208 11.33 7.38 -21.13
CA TYR A 208 11.41 8.84 -21.26
C TYR A 208 12.22 9.25 -22.48
N CYS A 209 13.39 8.65 -22.69
CA CYS A 209 14.27 8.96 -23.82
C CYS A 209 13.64 8.62 -25.19
N ILE A 210 12.78 7.59 -25.26
CA ILE A 210 12.07 7.23 -26.50
C ILE A 210 10.72 7.93 -26.68
N GLY A 211 10.31 8.79 -25.73
CA GLY A 211 9.05 9.53 -25.77
C GLY A 211 7.80 8.74 -25.34
N GLU A 212 7.98 7.55 -24.77
CA GLU A 212 6.88 6.68 -24.29
C GLU A 212 6.48 6.92 -22.83
N PHE A 213 7.23 7.78 -22.13
CA PHE A 213 6.93 8.24 -20.78
C PHE A 213 6.94 9.77 -20.75
N SER A 214 5.84 10.37 -20.30
CA SER A 214 5.75 11.81 -20.09
C SER A 214 5.17 12.17 -18.72
N TYR A 215 5.58 13.32 -18.19
CA TYR A 215 5.01 13.85 -16.96
C TYR A 215 3.60 14.43 -17.20
N PHE A 216 3.42 15.18 -18.28
CA PHE A 216 2.14 15.76 -18.70
C PHE A 216 1.73 15.23 -20.07
N MET A 217 0.42 15.19 -20.34
CA MET A 217 -0.07 14.90 -21.68
C MET A 217 0.49 15.92 -22.68
N PRO A 218 1.22 15.47 -23.72
CA PRO A 218 1.73 16.38 -24.74
C PRO A 218 0.62 17.09 -25.51
N THR A 219 0.87 18.33 -25.93
CA THR A 219 -0.08 19.14 -26.72
C THR A 219 0.12 19.01 -28.23
N ASP A 220 1.19 18.36 -28.67
CA ASP A 220 1.56 18.14 -30.07
C ASP A 220 0.81 16.97 -30.74
N GLY A 221 -0.14 16.37 -30.02
CA GLY A 221 -0.91 15.22 -30.49
C GLY A 221 -0.20 13.87 -30.31
N THR A 222 1.01 13.85 -29.75
CA THR A 222 1.63 12.59 -29.34
C THR A 222 0.90 11.97 -28.14
N SER A 223 0.81 10.64 -28.11
CA SER A 223 0.13 9.89 -27.05
C SER A 223 1.09 8.85 -26.48
N PRO A 224 1.97 9.23 -25.54
CA PRO A 224 2.88 8.30 -24.87
C PRO A 224 2.11 7.14 -24.23
N ILE A 225 2.72 5.95 -24.16
CA ILE A 225 2.13 4.81 -23.45
C ILE A 225 1.83 5.14 -21.98
N PHE A 226 2.71 5.92 -21.33
CA PHE A 226 2.56 6.26 -19.91
C PHE A 226 2.67 7.76 -19.64
N VAL A 227 1.61 8.34 -19.06
CA VAL A 227 1.54 9.77 -18.76
C VAL A 227 1.12 9.99 -17.30
N LEU A 228 1.98 10.57 -16.47
CA LEU A 228 1.67 10.72 -15.04
C LEU A 228 0.44 11.60 -14.78
N ILE A 229 0.27 12.69 -15.54
CA ILE A 229 -0.85 13.62 -15.44
C ILE A 229 -1.46 13.80 -16.84
N LYS A 230 -2.65 13.22 -17.07
CA LYS A 230 -3.41 13.45 -18.31
C LYS A 230 -4.22 14.74 -18.23
N LYS A 231 -4.76 15.04 -17.05
CA LYS A 231 -5.55 16.24 -16.77
C LYS A 231 -5.11 16.89 -15.47
N GLU A 232 -4.81 18.19 -15.55
CA GLU A 232 -4.43 18.96 -14.37
C GLU A 232 -5.65 19.41 -13.56
N TYR A 233 -5.55 19.28 -12.24
CA TYR A 233 -6.52 19.79 -11.28
C TYR A 233 -5.99 21.10 -10.70
N PRO A 234 -6.72 22.24 -10.83
CA PRO A 234 -6.27 23.51 -10.30
C PRO A 234 -6.36 23.54 -8.77
N GLY A 235 -5.31 24.06 -8.12
CA GLY A 235 -5.26 24.26 -6.68
C GLY A 235 -4.87 23.02 -5.88
N PHE A 236 -4.95 23.13 -4.54
CA PHE A 236 -4.59 22.03 -3.63
C PHE A 236 -5.75 21.03 -3.46
N PHE A 237 -7.00 21.48 -3.52
CA PHE A 237 -8.15 20.60 -3.33
C PHE A 237 -8.97 20.49 -4.61
N THR A 238 -9.29 19.26 -4.98
CA THR A 238 -10.33 18.94 -5.94
C THR A 238 -11.66 18.84 -5.21
N VAL A 239 -12.68 19.52 -5.74
CA VAL A 239 -14.05 19.47 -5.21
C VAL A 239 -14.95 18.89 -6.27
N ILE A 240 -15.63 17.80 -5.94
CA ILE A 240 -16.68 17.23 -6.79
C ILE A 240 -18.02 17.72 -6.23
N SER A 241 -18.50 18.85 -6.76
CA SER A 241 -19.64 19.60 -6.18
C SER A 241 -20.91 18.76 -6.04
N HIS A 242 -21.24 17.93 -7.03
CA HIS A 242 -22.43 17.08 -6.99
C HIS A 242 -22.35 15.94 -5.96
N LEU A 243 -21.13 15.62 -5.51
CA LEU A 243 -20.86 14.61 -4.49
C LEU A 243 -20.59 15.23 -3.12
N ASN A 244 -20.45 16.56 -3.02
CA ASN A 244 -19.96 17.26 -1.82
C ASN A 244 -18.71 16.59 -1.22
N VAL A 245 -17.80 16.12 -2.09
CA VAL A 245 -16.52 15.51 -1.69
C VAL A 245 -15.39 16.46 -2.03
N ARG A 246 -14.44 16.58 -1.10
CA ARG A 246 -13.22 17.37 -1.22
C ARG A 246 -12.03 16.47 -0.90
N PHE A 247 -11.08 16.40 -1.82
CA PHE A 247 -9.87 15.59 -1.67
C PHE A 247 -8.69 16.28 -2.35
N HIS A 248 -7.48 15.82 -2.05
CA HIS A 248 -6.22 16.24 -2.62
C HIS A 248 -5.69 15.10 -3.48
N VAL A 249 -5.28 15.44 -4.70
CA VAL A 249 -4.58 14.51 -5.59
C VAL A 249 -3.08 14.67 -5.34
N LEU A 250 -2.42 13.63 -4.84
CA LEU A 250 -0.97 13.64 -4.69
C LEU A 250 -0.32 13.71 -6.08
N LYS A 251 0.27 14.86 -6.39
CA LYS A 251 1.08 15.01 -7.61
C LYS A 251 2.27 14.03 -7.58
N PRO A 252 2.78 13.60 -8.74
CA PRO A 252 3.79 12.54 -8.79
C PRO A 252 5.03 12.77 -7.92
N LEU A 253 5.58 13.99 -7.92
CA LEU A 253 6.77 14.29 -7.11
C LEU A 253 6.47 14.30 -5.60
N PRO A 254 5.49 15.08 -5.07
CA PRO A 254 5.08 14.98 -3.67
C PRO A 254 4.68 13.57 -3.22
N GLY A 255 3.92 12.84 -4.05
CA GLY A 255 3.50 11.47 -3.77
C GLY A 255 4.69 10.52 -3.66
N SER A 256 5.62 10.56 -4.62
CA SER A 256 6.84 9.75 -4.59
C SER A 256 7.71 10.05 -3.36
N LEU A 257 7.84 11.33 -2.98
CA LEU A 257 8.57 11.73 -1.77
C LEU A 257 7.89 11.20 -0.50
N LEU A 258 6.57 11.33 -0.40
CA LEU A 258 5.80 10.85 0.75
C LEU A 258 5.95 9.33 0.92
N ILE A 259 5.79 8.58 -0.17
CA ILE A 259 5.96 7.11 -0.19
C ILE A 259 7.39 6.75 0.22
N THR A 260 8.40 7.37 -0.41
CA THR A 260 9.81 7.07 -0.13
C THR A 260 10.19 7.38 1.32
N CYS A 261 9.77 8.53 1.87
CA CYS A 261 10.02 8.88 3.26
C CYS A 261 9.37 7.89 4.23
N THR A 262 8.14 7.47 3.93
CA THR A 262 7.40 6.47 4.72
C THR A 262 8.09 5.11 4.67
N ALA A 263 8.52 4.67 3.49
CA ALA A 263 9.31 3.45 3.31
C ALA A 263 10.63 3.48 4.10
N ILE A 264 11.39 4.58 4.01
CA ILE A 264 12.64 4.75 4.76
C ILE A 264 12.37 4.66 6.26
N PHE A 265 11.33 5.34 6.75
CA PHE A 265 10.93 5.28 8.15
C PHE A 265 10.71 3.83 8.62
N TYR A 266 9.90 3.04 7.91
CA TYR A 266 9.66 1.63 8.29
C TYR A 266 10.89 0.74 8.14
N ILE A 267 11.68 0.95 7.10
CA ILE A 267 12.94 0.22 6.92
C ILE A 267 13.88 0.46 8.11
N LEU A 268 13.99 1.69 8.59
CA LEU A 268 14.80 2.05 9.76
C LEU A 268 14.19 1.52 11.07
N LEU A 269 12.86 1.55 11.19
CA LEU A 269 12.12 1.05 12.36
C LEU A 269 12.44 -0.43 12.64
N PHE A 270 12.55 -1.24 11.58
CA PHE A 270 12.81 -2.68 11.65
C PHE A 270 14.28 -3.06 11.40
N GLY A 271 15.13 -2.16 10.91
CA GLY A 271 16.48 -2.44 10.40
C GLY A 271 17.58 -2.63 11.46
N THR A 272 17.29 -2.49 12.75
CA THR A 272 18.32 -2.43 13.80
C THR A 272 18.40 -3.66 14.72
N GLU A 273 17.81 -4.79 14.32
CA GLU A 273 17.99 -6.04 15.06
C GLU A 273 19.37 -6.67 14.78
N ARG A 274 20.42 -6.15 15.44
CA ARG A 274 21.56 -7.01 15.74
C ARG A 274 21.16 -7.86 16.92
N LYS A 275 21.08 -9.19 16.72
CA LYS A 275 21.14 -10.16 17.81
C LYS A 275 22.30 -9.76 18.72
N LYS A 276 21.99 -9.34 19.95
CA LYS A 276 22.97 -9.09 21.00
C LYS A 276 23.15 -10.35 21.86
N SER A 277 22.99 -11.55 21.27
CA SER A 277 22.88 -12.80 22.01
C SER A 277 23.98 -13.83 21.73
N ASP A 278 25.01 -13.50 20.94
CA ASP A 278 26.14 -14.40 20.67
C ASP A 278 27.50 -13.71 20.91
N ALA A 279 27.60 -12.87 21.95
CA ALA A 279 28.86 -12.33 22.48
C ALA A 279 28.91 -12.48 24.00
#